data_AF-A0AAV3YIF6-F1
#
_entry.id   AF-A0AAV3YIF6-F1
#
_cell.length_a   1.000
_cell.length_b   1.000
_cell.length_c   1.000
_cell.angle_alpha   90.00
_cell.angle_beta   90.00
_cell.angle_gamma   90.00
#
_symmetry.space_group_name_H-M   'P 1'
#
loop_
_entity.id
_entity.type
_entity.pdbx_description
1 polymer ?
#
loop_
_entity_poly.entity_id
_entity_poly.type
_entity_poly.pdbx_seq_one_letter_code
_entity_poly.pdbx_strand_id
1 'polypeptide(L)'
;MNQKKKSSDPSPQPDVAKKPCTEAARGAASVASKRKAEDLPTLMSVSPFAGWSPFKKFIVISSKGSAKVADRSPFKIHRELKSILGDETIEVTKLGSGDLMVELKSNDQAKKLGAIATFLDIPVTPIPVKGEAKFLGFFFDSKLNFSSHVKYLKKKCLKALNLLRVVGHTDWGADRATLLRLYCTLVRSKLDYGSVIYGSPNKHVLRALDPIHHQGLRIALGAFRTTPIKSLYAEAGEPSLEHRRMKLTFNYVLKLKSLPHRSKATRLRDGASVFSAELEAIALALTEIKKLTIYHKNFVIYSDSLSALQAIQSKNFKVIDIRRLYNLIRKFPSYVQISFVWIPAHVDIQGNENVDKLAKAALNRTSTSGKLICYSDLKPQINTYIKSVWQRDWDAEGAHKLHEVLPNLDEDLHRRGEGAGRKRKTAMCRLRVWAFDFTFLSTSSKILAFPKKNISLFLIPCWMNTG
;
A
#
# COMPACT_ATOMS: atom_id res chain seq x y z
N MET A 1 -20.43 52.25 18.52
CA MET A 1 -21.75 52.58 19.09
C MET A 1 -22.53 53.37 18.04
N ASN A 2 -23.76 52.95 17.73
CA ASN A 2 -24.80 53.58 16.89
C ASN A 2 -24.48 54.33 15.56
N GLN A 3 -24.90 53.64 14.49
CA GLN A 3 -25.39 54.07 13.16
C GLN A 3 -26.14 55.43 13.03
N LYS A 4 -26.11 56.01 11.81
CA LYS A 4 -27.20 56.61 10.96
C LYS A 4 -26.58 57.53 9.88
N LYS A 5 -27.12 57.88 8.69
CA LYS A 5 -28.32 57.65 7.83
C LYS A 5 -27.80 57.75 6.35
N LYS A 6 -28.26 57.05 5.28
CA LYS A 6 -29.57 56.82 4.59
C LYS A 6 -29.77 57.71 3.32
N SER A 7 -30.55 57.22 2.33
CA SER A 7 -30.95 57.83 1.02
C SER A 7 -29.90 57.75 -0.13
N SER A 8 -30.24 57.60 -1.42
CA SER A 8 -31.57 57.57 -2.12
C SER A 8 -31.62 56.68 -3.39
N ASP A 9 -32.82 56.22 -3.75
CA ASP A 9 -33.29 55.65 -5.05
C ASP A 9 -33.51 56.75 -6.14
N PRO A 10 -33.95 56.51 -7.42
CA PRO A 10 -34.62 55.31 -8.02
C PRO A 10 -34.16 54.86 -9.44
N SER A 11 -34.90 53.92 -10.05
CA SER A 11 -34.82 53.47 -11.47
C SER A 11 -35.86 54.14 -12.39
N PRO A 12 -35.77 54.04 -13.75
CA PRO A 12 -36.59 53.04 -14.48
C PRO A 12 -35.97 52.45 -15.80
N GLN A 13 -36.73 51.57 -16.49
CA GLN A 13 -36.51 50.93 -17.82
C GLN A 13 -37.29 51.67 -18.95
N PRO A 14 -37.48 51.20 -20.23
CA PRO A 14 -37.07 49.97 -20.98
C PRO A 14 -36.42 50.32 -22.39
N ASP A 15 -36.49 49.63 -23.56
CA ASP A 15 -37.13 48.40 -24.09
C ASP A 15 -36.53 47.94 -25.48
N VAL A 16 -37.16 46.92 -26.11
CA VAL A 16 -37.23 46.49 -27.53
C VAL A 16 -36.20 45.47 -28.12
N ALA A 17 -36.77 44.34 -28.54
CA ALA A 17 -36.22 43.13 -29.16
C ALA A 17 -35.73 43.22 -30.63
N LYS A 18 -35.08 42.13 -31.10
CA LYS A 18 -35.43 41.43 -32.38
C LYS A 18 -34.89 39.99 -32.48
N LYS A 19 -35.64 39.13 -33.19
CA LYS A 19 -35.23 37.79 -33.71
C LYS A 19 -35.02 37.88 -35.24
N PRO A 20 -34.50 36.83 -35.90
CA PRO A 20 -35.40 35.91 -36.62
C PRO A 20 -35.07 34.41 -36.44
N CYS A 21 -35.88 33.53 -37.04
CA CYS A 21 -35.74 32.08 -37.09
C CYS A 21 -35.89 31.55 -38.53
N THR A 22 -35.49 30.30 -38.77
CA THR A 22 -35.97 29.34 -39.81
C THR A 22 -35.42 27.96 -39.36
N GLU A 23 -36.13 26.82 -39.30
CA GLU A 23 -37.11 26.16 -40.19
C GLU A 23 -36.49 25.49 -41.44
N ALA A 24 -36.86 24.27 -41.86
CA ALA A 24 -37.73 23.22 -41.26
C ALA A 24 -37.57 21.86 -42.03
N ALA A 25 -38.55 20.93 -41.83
CA ALA A 25 -38.94 19.77 -42.67
C ALA A 25 -38.27 18.39 -42.44
N ARG A 26 -38.94 17.24 -42.69
CA ARG A 26 -40.35 16.80 -42.43
C ARG A 26 -40.55 15.30 -42.78
N GLY A 27 -41.47 14.62 -42.09
CA GLY A 27 -42.07 13.32 -42.52
C GLY A 27 -41.31 12.04 -42.13
N ALA A 28 -41.92 10.85 -42.07
CA ALA A 28 -43.35 10.49 -42.17
C ALA A 28 -43.67 9.19 -41.39
N ALA A 29 -44.95 8.81 -41.25
CA ALA A 29 -45.45 7.87 -40.24
C ALA A 29 -45.60 6.40 -40.68
N SER A 30 -45.71 5.50 -39.69
CA SER A 30 -46.49 4.25 -39.76
C SER A 30 -47.02 3.87 -38.34
N VAL A 31 -47.88 2.86 -38.22
CA VAL A 31 -48.84 2.71 -37.07
C VAL A 31 -48.88 1.27 -36.52
N ALA A 32 -49.29 1.15 -35.23
CA ALA A 32 -49.55 -0.08 -34.44
C ALA A 32 -48.31 -0.83 -33.90
N SER A 33 -48.36 -1.59 -32.79
CA SER A 33 -49.50 -1.98 -31.93
C SER A 33 -49.15 -2.01 -30.43
N LYS A 34 -50.15 -2.20 -29.56
CA LYS A 34 -50.07 -2.19 -28.09
C LYS A 34 -49.46 -3.48 -27.50
N ARG A 35 -48.69 -3.36 -26.42
CA ARG A 35 -48.89 -4.08 -25.13
C ARG A 35 -47.99 -3.48 -24.02
N LYS A 36 -48.47 -3.55 -22.76
CA LYS A 36 -47.72 -3.14 -21.56
C LYS A 36 -46.92 -4.31 -20.99
N ALA A 37 -45.76 -4.05 -20.39
CA ALA A 37 -45.17 -4.87 -19.33
C ALA A 37 -44.13 -4.05 -18.53
N GLU A 38 -44.54 -3.62 -17.34
CA GLU A 38 -43.76 -3.42 -16.09
C GLU A 38 -42.49 -2.54 -16.04
N ASP A 39 -42.26 -1.95 -14.86
CA ASP A 39 -41.34 -0.82 -14.66
C ASP A 39 -39.88 -1.25 -14.43
N LEU A 40 -38.98 -0.71 -15.26
CA LEU A 40 -37.54 -0.66 -15.03
C LEU A 40 -37.16 0.77 -14.62
N PRO A 41 -36.45 1.00 -13.49
CA PRO A 41 -36.06 2.34 -13.07
C PRO A 41 -35.12 2.98 -14.09
N THR A 42 -35.55 4.13 -14.61
CA THR A 42 -34.91 4.85 -15.72
C THR A 42 -33.40 5.07 -15.51
N LEU A 43 -32.61 4.52 -16.43
CA LEU A 43 -31.16 4.73 -16.47
C LEU A 43 -30.88 6.16 -16.99
N MET A 44 -30.91 7.13 -16.07
CA MET A 44 -30.60 8.55 -16.32
C MET A 44 -29.28 8.66 -17.11
N SER A 45 -29.35 9.16 -18.33
CA SER A 45 -28.21 9.27 -19.25
C SER A 45 -27.27 10.42 -18.84
N VAL A 46 -26.48 10.20 -17.79
CA VAL A 46 -25.38 11.10 -17.43
C VAL A 46 -24.32 11.03 -18.55
N SER A 47 -24.06 12.16 -19.19
CA SER A 47 -23.06 12.29 -20.25
C SER A 47 -21.69 11.76 -19.79
N PRO A 48 -20.99 10.91 -20.58
CA PRO A 48 -19.69 10.40 -20.19
C PRO A 48 -18.70 11.55 -20.02
N PHE A 49 -17.99 11.59 -18.87
CA PHE A 49 -17.00 12.63 -18.57
C PHE A 49 -15.87 12.60 -19.61
N ALA A 50 -15.88 13.54 -20.55
CA ALA A 50 -14.83 13.69 -21.56
C ALA A 50 -13.48 14.00 -20.90
N GLY A 51 -12.51 13.09 -21.02
CA GLY A 51 -11.16 13.25 -20.43
C GLY A 51 -10.48 11.98 -19.87
N TRP A 52 -11.05 10.80 -20.07
CA TRP A 52 -10.54 9.54 -19.49
C TRP A 52 -9.61 8.74 -20.41
N SER A 53 -8.40 9.27 -20.64
CA SER A 53 -7.21 8.49 -21.05
C SER A 53 -5.93 9.27 -20.67
N PRO A 54 -4.71 8.69 -20.66
CA PRO A 54 -4.37 7.27 -20.82
C PRO A 54 -4.55 6.48 -19.50
N PHE A 55 -4.08 5.22 -19.49
CA PHE A 55 -4.17 4.29 -18.36
C PHE A 55 -3.64 4.90 -17.05
N LYS A 56 -4.52 5.04 -16.06
CA LYS A 56 -4.16 5.45 -14.69
C LYS A 56 -4.12 4.22 -13.81
N LYS A 57 -2.90 3.74 -13.50
CA LYS A 57 -2.67 2.59 -12.61
C LYS A 57 -3.34 2.74 -11.24
N PHE A 58 -3.52 3.96 -10.75
CA PHE A 58 -4.17 4.25 -9.47
C PHE A 58 -5.33 5.23 -9.64
N ILE A 59 -6.45 4.94 -8.98
CA ILE A 59 -7.60 5.84 -8.84
C ILE A 59 -7.89 6.03 -7.36
N VAL A 60 -8.12 7.28 -6.94
CA VAL A 60 -8.56 7.59 -5.57
C VAL A 60 -10.03 8.00 -5.59
N ILE A 61 -10.85 7.25 -4.84
CA ILE A 61 -12.26 7.50 -4.58
C ILE A 61 -12.34 8.37 -3.32
N SER A 62 -12.69 9.66 -3.47
CA SER A 62 -12.71 10.59 -2.33
C SER A 62 -14.09 10.82 -1.72
N SER A 63 -14.17 10.65 -0.40
CA SER A 63 -15.41 10.63 0.41
C SER A 63 -15.87 12.05 0.79
N LYS A 64 -16.20 12.89 -0.19
CA LYS A 64 -16.57 14.29 0.04
C LYS A 64 -17.97 14.46 0.66
N GLY A 65 -18.02 14.45 2.00
CA GLY A 65 -19.08 15.12 2.78
C GLY A 65 -20.15 14.22 3.40
N SER A 66 -20.33 12.99 2.93
CA SER A 66 -21.21 11.97 3.55
C SER A 66 -20.40 10.77 4.08
N ALA A 67 -21.04 10.00 4.98
CA ALA A 67 -20.53 8.83 5.72
C ALA A 67 -19.21 8.25 5.19
N LYS A 68 -18.12 8.39 5.95
CA LYS A 68 -16.77 8.09 5.45
C LYS A 68 -16.68 6.65 4.98
N VAL A 69 -16.10 6.43 3.79
CA VAL A 69 -15.74 5.07 3.33
C VAL A 69 -14.88 4.34 4.36
N ALA A 70 -14.11 5.11 5.16
CA ALA A 70 -13.36 4.63 6.31
C ALA A 70 -14.16 3.77 7.32
N ASP A 71 -15.47 3.99 7.46
CA ASP A 71 -16.32 3.34 8.45
C ASP A 71 -17.00 2.07 7.90
N ARG A 72 -16.74 1.72 6.63
CA ARG A 72 -17.18 0.47 6.00
C ARG A 72 -16.10 -0.62 6.10
N SER A 73 -16.53 -1.88 6.20
CA SER A 73 -15.62 -3.03 6.26
C SER A 73 -14.79 -3.16 4.97
N PRO A 74 -13.45 -3.34 5.06
CA PRO A 74 -12.60 -3.59 3.88
C PRO A 74 -13.07 -4.77 3.03
N PHE A 75 -13.62 -5.81 3.64
CA PHE A 75 -14.18 -6.96 2.93
C PHE A 75 -15.41 -6.61 2.08
N LYS A 76 -16.27 -5.69 2.55
CA LYS A 76 -17.43 -5.24 1.76
C LYS A 76 -16.98 -4.38 0.58
N ILE A 77 -16.07 -3.44 0.83
CA ILE A 77 -15.43 -2.60 -0.18
C ILE A 77 -14.79 -3.45 -1.29
N HIS A 78 -13.96 -4.42 -0.91
CA HIS A 78 -13.24 -5.28 -1.85
C HIS A 78 -14.20 -6.21 -2.62
N ARG A 79 -15.26 -6.73 -1.98
CA ARG A 79 -16.29 -7.55 -2.65
C ARG A 79 -17.06 -6.77 -3.71
N GLU A 80 -17.48 -5.55 -3.43
CA GLU A 80 -18.21 -4.73 -4.43
C GLU A 80 -17.28 -4.26 -5.55
N LEU A 81 -16.04 -3.83 -5.26
CA LEU A 81 -15.06 -3.49 -6.30
C LEU A 81 -14.75 -4.69 -7.21
N LYS A 82 -14.60 -5.91 -6.68
CA LYS A 82 -14.49 -7.13 -7.50
C LYS A 82 -15.72 -7.38 -8.36
N SER A 83 -16.93 -7.21 -7.81
CA SER A 83 -18.19 -7.38 -8.56
C SER A 83 -18.36 -6.38 -9.70
N ILE A 84 -17.72 -5.22 -9.62
CA ILE A 84 -17.74 -4.16 -10.64
C ILE A 84 -16.65 -4.38 -11.70
N LEU A 85 -15.42 -4.63 -11.25
CA LEU A 85 -14.22 -4.58 -12.11
C LEU A 85 -13.90 -5.92 -12.77
N GLY A 86 -14.18 -7.03 -12.08
CA GLY A 86 -13.70 -8.38 -12.37
C GLY A 86 -12.81 -8.91 -11.26
N ASP A 87 -12.53 -10.22 -11.25
CA ASP A 87 -11.84 -10.90 -10.14
C ASP A 87 -10.29 -10.74 -10.16
N GLU A 88 -9.76 -9.95 -11.11
CA GLU A 88 -8.33 -9.71 -11.36
C GLU A 88 -7.63 -8.88 -10.26
N THR A 89 -7.46 -9.46 -9.07
CA THR A 89 -6.49 -9.03 -8.02
C THR A 89 -6.32 -7.51 -7.85
N ILE A 90 -7.42 -6.79 -7.69
CA ILE A 90 -7.46 -5.35 -7.43
C ILE A 90 -6.97 -5.07 -6.00
N GLU A 91 -5.89 -4.32 -5.85
CA GLU A 91 -5.42 -3.88 -4.54
C GLU A 91 -6.15 -2.60 -4.11
N VAL A 92 -6.58 -2.55 -2.85
CA VAL A 92 -7.38 -1.45 -2.30
C VAL A 92 -6.73 -0.96 -1.01
N THR A 93 -6.06 0.18 -1.07
CA THR A 93 -5.41 0.80 0.09
C THR A 93 -6.31 1.90 0.67
N LYS A 94 -6.74 1.74 1.92
CA LYS A 94 -7.41 2.82 2.67
C LYS A 94 -6.37 3.87 3.08
N LEU A 95 -6.52 5.10 2.61
CA LEU A 95 -5.63 6.20 2.93
C LEU A 95 -5.93 6.79 4.32
N GLY A 96 -4.94 7.43 4.94
CA GLY A 96 -5.09 8.08 6.26
C GLY A 96 -6.10 9.23 6.29
N SER A 97 -6.49 9.78 5.14
CA SER A 97 -7.59 10.73 4.98
C SER A 97 -8.98 10.11 5.12
N GLY A 98 -9.09 8.78 4.98
CA GLY A 98 -10.36 8.06 4.88
C GLY A 98 -10.85 7.81 3.45
N ASP A 99 -10.13 8.30 2.44
CA ASP A 99 -10.35 7.97 1.03
C ASP A 99 -9.83 6.55 0.69
N LEU A 100 -10.30 5.96 -0.41
CA LEU A 100 -9.75 4.70 -0.94
C LEU A 100 -8.85 4.97 -2.16
N MET A 101 -7.65 4.41 -2.16
CA MET A 101 -6.85 4.21 -3.36
C MET A 101 -7.10 2.79 -3.91
N VAL A 102 -7.34 2.69 -5.20
CA VAL A 102 -7.57 1.44 -5.93
C VAL A 102 -6.49 1.30 -7.00
N GLU A 103 -5.71 0.21 -6.95
CA GLU A 103 -4.79 -0.16 -8.03
C GLU A 103 -5.55 -0.93 -9.12
N LEU A 104 -5.41 -0.47 -10.36
CA LEU A 104 -6.03 -1.04 -11.56
C LEU A 104 -4.97 -1.68 -12.45
N LYS A 105 -5.36 -2.77 -13.12
CA LYS A 105 -4.48 -3.60 -13.97
C LYS A 105 -4.84 -3.51 -15.46
N SER A 106 -6.04 -3.07 -15.82
CA SER A 106 -6.47 -2.84 -17.21
C SER A 106 -7.16 -1.50 -17.44
N ASN A 107 -7.03 -0.95 -18.65
CA ASN A 107 -7.78 0.24 -19.10
C ASN A 107 -9.30 0.05 -18.97
N ASP A 108 -9.81 -1.16 -19.17
CA ASP A 108 -11.26 -1.40 -19.13
C ASP A 108 -11.79 -1.44 -17.70
N GLN A 109 -10.96 -1.79 -16.71
CA GLN A 109 -11.26 -1.56 -15.30
C GLN A 109 -11.35 -0.04 -15.00
N ALA A 110 -10.46 0.77 -15.58
CA ALA A 110 -10.50 2.23 -15.41
C ALA A 110 -11.75 2.87 -16.06
N LYS A 111 -12.19 2.37 -17.23
CA LYS A 111 -13.47 2.76 -17.85
C LYS A 111 -14.67 2.38 -16.97
N LYS A 112 -14.73 1.13 -16.49
CA LYS A 112 -15.80 0.63 -15.60
C LYS A 112 -15.91 1.47 -14.33
N LEU A 113 -14.78 1.77 -13.66
CA LEU A 113 -14.79 2.59 -12.43
C LEU A 113 -15.12 4.06 -12.71
N GLY A 114 -14.70 4.60 -13.86
CA GLY A 114 -15.01 5.97 -14.28
C GLY A 114 -16.47 6.20 -14.71
N ALA A 115 -17.22 5.14 -14.99
CA ALA A 115 -18.65 5.20 -15.31
C ALA A 115 -19.57 5.26 -14.06
N ILE A 116 -19.00 5.11 -12.86
CA ILE A 116 -19.77 5.03 -11.61
C ILE A 116 -19.86 6.40 -10.95
N ALA A 117 -21.09 6.92 -10.79
CA ALA A 117 -21.36 8.15 -10.06
C ALA A 117 -21.31 7.96 -8.52
N THR A 118 -21.74 6.79 -8.03
CA THR A 118 -21.88 6.48 -6.59
C THR A 118 -21.44 5.05 -6.28
N PHE A 119 -20.66 4.89 -5.21
CA PHE A 119 -20.18 3.59 -4.70
C PHE A 119 -20.49 3.51 -3.21
N LEU A 120 -21.19 2.46 -2.75
CA LEU A 120 -21.69 2.35 -1.37
C LEU A 120 -22.44 3.62 -0.88
N ASP A 121 -23.31 4.17 -1.75
CA ASP A 121 -24.09 5.41 -1.54
C ASP A 121 -23.26 6.70 -1.40
N ILE A 122 -21.95 6.64 -1.65
CA ILE A 122 -21.01 7.76 -1.53
C ILE A 122 -20.64 8.26 -2.95
N PRO A 123 -20.68 9.59 -3.21
CA PRO A 123 -20.36 10.13 -4.52
C PRO A 123 -18.89 9.92 -4.87
N VAL A 124 -18.62 9.22 -5.97
CA VAL A 124 -17.27 8.92 -6.43
C VAL A 124 -16.69 10.14 -7.12
N THR A 125 -15.92 10.95 -6.37
CA THR A 125 -15.10 11.99 -7.00
C THR A 125 -13.71 11.44 -7.32
N PRO A 126 -13.33 11.27 -8.61
CA PRO A 126 -12.00 10.80 -8.98
C PRO A 126 -10.98 11.91 -8.74
N ILE A 127 -9.99 11.68 -7.89
CA ILE A 127 -8.89 12.64 -7.75
C ILE A 127 -8.06 12.62 -9.05
N PRO A 128 -7.92 13.73 -9.79
CA PRO A 128 -7.10 13.76 -10.98
C PRO A 128 -5.63 13.58 -10.59
N VAL A 129 -4.96 12.59 -11.18
CA VAL A 129 -3.50 12.41 -11.09
C VAL A 129 -2.85 13.69 -11.62
N LYS A 130 -2.33 14.52 -10.71
CA LYS A 130 -1.61 15.74 -11.08
C LYS A 130 -0.21 15.38 -11.53
N GLY A 131 0.22 15.94 -12.66
CA GLY A 131 1.58 15.76 -13.18
C GLY A 131 2.67 16.32 -12.25
N GLU A 132 2.30 17.13 -11.26
CA GLU A 132 3.15 17.65 -10.20
C GLU A 132 2.44 17.58 -8.82
N ALA A 133 3.17 17.18 -7.78
CA ALA A 133 2.72 17.14 -6.39
C ALA A 133 3.69 17.90 -5.46
N LYS A 134 3.16 18.61 -4.46
CA LYS A 134 3.96 19.39 -3.50
C LYS A 134 4.06 18.68 -2.15
N PHE A 135 5.27 18.31 -1.73
CA PHE A 135 5.53 17.63 -0.46
C PHE A 135 6.78 18.20 0.23
N LEU A 136 6.69 18.51 1.53
CA LEU A 136 7.75 19.16 2.33
C LEU A 136 8.40 20.39 1.67
N GLY A 137 7.66 21.13 0.85
CA GLY A 137 8.15 22.32 0.12
C GLY A 137 8.84 22.03 -1.22
N PHE A 138 9.07 20.76 -1.57
CA PHE A 138 9.48 20.31 -2.90
C PHE A 138 8.28 20.17 -3.83
N PHE A 139 8.56 20.20 -5.14
CA PHE A 139 7.59 19.85 -6.18
C PHE A 139 8.15 18.63 -6.92
N PHE A 140 7.45 17.50 -6.82
CA PHE A 140 7.78 16.25 -7.49
C PHE A 140 6.94 16.18 -8.76
N ASP A 141 7.58 16.15 -9.93
CA ASP A 141 6.93 15.86 -11.20
C ASP A 141 6.84 14.35 -11.45
N SER A 142 5.85 13.92 -12.23
CA SER A 142 5.62 12.52 -12.61
C SER A 142 6.81 11.78 -13.23
N LYS A 143 7.83 12.49 -13.73
CA LYS A 143 9.05 11.92 -14.31
C LYS A 143 10.32 12.21 -13.48
N LEU A 144 10.19 12.80 -12.29
CA LEU A 144 11.28 13.17 -11.37
C LEU A 144 12.43 13.97 -12.02
N ASN A 145 12.12 14.84 -13.00
CA ASN A 145 13.08 15.79 -13.58
C ASN A 145 13.25 17.07 -12.75
N PHE A 146 12.39 17.28 -11.75
CA PHE A 146 12.32 18.43 -10.84
C PHE A 146 12.31 19.81 -11.54
N SER A 147 11.98 19.87 -12.83
CA SER A 147 12.10 21.08 -13.64
C SER A 147 11.24 22.24 -13.11
N SER A 148 10.03 21.94 -12.63
CA SER A 148 9.14 22.94 -12.02
C SER A 148 9.58 23.32 -10.61
N HIS A 149 10.19 22.41 -9.84
CA HIS A 149 10.86 22.75 -8.58
C HIS A 149 12.03 23.71 -8.81
N VAL A 150 12.88 23.45 -9.82
CA VAL A 150 14.01 24.31 -10.19
C VAL A 150 13.53 25.70 -10.66
N LYS A 151 12.45 25.78 -11.45
CA LYS A 151 11.81 27.06 -11.83
C LYS A 151 11.30 27.83 -10.60
N TYR A 152 10.60 27.15 -9.67
CA TYR A 152 10.14 27.73 -8.41
C TYR A 152 11.29 28.22 -7.53
N LEU A 153 12.33 27.39 -7.36
CA LEU A 153 13.52 27.69 -6.57
C LEU A 153 14.26 28.90 -7.15
N LYS A 154 14.42 28.97 -8.47
CA LYS A 154 14.96 30.13 -9.18
C LYS A 154 14.20 31.42 -8.86
N LYS A 155 12.87 31.40 -8.94
CA LYS A 155 12.01 32.55 -8.58
C LYS A 155 12.15 32.94 -7.10
N LYS A 156 12.28 31.96 -6.19
CA LYS A 156 12.45 32.18 -4.74
C LYS A 156 13.84 32.74 -4.37
N CYS A 157 14.89 32.32 -5.07
CA CYS A 157 16.25 32.83 -4.86
C CYS A 157 16.47 34.20 -5.50
N LEU A 158 15.90 34.48 -6.69
CA LEU A 158 15.94 35.81 -7.30
C LEU A 158 15.32 36.89 -6.40
N LYS A 159 14.19 36.60 -5.74
CA LYS A 159 13.61 37.51 -4.72
C LYS A 159 14.56 37.80 -3.55
N ALA A 160 15.40 36.85 -3.16
CA ALA A 160 16.38 37.03 -2.09
C ALA A 160 17.64 37.76 -2.56
N LEU A 161 18.05 37.57 -3.82
CA LEU A 161 19.12 38.37 -4.44
C LEU A 161 18.76 39.85 -4.55
N ASN A 162 17.48 40.20 -4.73
CA ASN A 162 17.06 41.61 -4.69
C ASN A 162 17.38 42.27 -3.34
N LEU A 163 17.16 41.58 -2.21
CA LEU A 163 17.55 42.09 -0.89
C LEU A 163 19.08 42.24 -0.76
N LEU A 164 19.84 41.27 -1.29
CA LEU A 164 21.31 41.34 -1.30
C LEU A 164 21.83 42.50 -2.17
N ARG A 165 21.14 42.86 -3.28
CA ARG A 165 21.50 44.04 -4.08
C ARG A 165 21.24 45.37 -3.35
N VAL A 166 20.20 45.43 -2.51
CA VAL A 166 19.93 46.62 -1.69
C VAL A 166 21.01 46.77 -0.62
N VAL A 167 21.32 45.71 0.13
CA VAL A 167 22.33 45.75 1.20
C VAL A 167 23.76 45.82 0.67
N GLY A 168 24.00 45.43 -0.59
CA GLY A 168 25.30 45.48 -1.27
C GLY A 168 25.53 46.72 -2.13
N HIS A 169 25.03 47.89 -1.71
CA HIS A 169 25.37 49.16 -2.37
C HIS A 169 26.83 49.56 -2.09
N THR A 170 27.51 50.23 -3.02
CA THR A 170 28.91 50.65 -2.85
C THR A 170 29.08 51.68 -1.74
N ASP A 171 28.16 52.65 -1.66
CA ASP A 171 28.38 53.89 -0.90
C ASP A 171 27.92 53.82 0.57
N TRP A 172 27.07 52.83 0.89
CA TRP A 172 26.44 52.67 2.22
C TRP A 172 26.16 51.20 2.59
N GLY A 173 26.56 50.24 1.75
CA GLY A 173 26.25 48.83 1.94
C GLY A 173 27.09 48.14 3.01
N ALA A 174 26.73 46.89 3.30
CA ALA A 174 27.45 46.05 4.26
C ALA A 174 28.80 45.57 3.72
N ASP A 175 29.72 45.24 4.63
CA ASP A 175 31.04 44.70 4.28
C ASP A 175 30.96 43.36 3.52
N ARG A 176 32.00 43.05 2.75
CA ARG A 176 32.14 41.82 1.94
C ARG A 176 31.90 40.53 2.74
N ALA A 177 32.36 40.44 3.99
CA ALA A 177 32.16 39.23 4.80
C ALA A 177 30.70 39.12 5.29
N THR A 178 30.05 40.23 5.62
CA THR A 178 28.60 40.27 5.88
C THR A 178 27.78 39.97 4.64
N LEU A 179 28.12 40.50 3.46
CA LEU A 179 27.43 40.18 2.22
C LEU A 179 27.59 38.70 1.83
N LEU A 180 28.76 38.11 2.00
CA LEU A 180 28.97 36.67 1.80
C LEU A 180 28.17 35.83 2.82
N ARG A 181 28.10 36.25 4.10
CA ARG A 181 27.24 35.62 5.12
C ARG A 181 25.75 35.73 4.75
N LEU A 182 25.28 36.90 4.31
CA LEU A 182 23.89 37.13 3.86
C LEU A 182 23.55 36.35 2.59
N TYR A 183 24.47 36.25 1.62
CA TYR A 183 24.32 35.36 0.47
C TYR A 183 24.15 33.90 0.93
N CYS A 184 24.97 33.45 1.89
CA CYS A 184 24.90 32.10 2.42
C CYS A 184 23.59 31.80 3.14
N THR A 185 23.08 32.72 3.97
CA THR A 185 21.85 32.52 4.76
C THR A 185 20.58 32.76 3.95
N LEU A 186 20.56 33.71 3.02
CA LEU A 186 19.36 34.09 2.26
C LEU A 186 19.22 33.37 0.91
N VAL A 187 20.30 32.92 0.29
CA VAL A 187 20.28 32.31 -1.05
C VAL A 187 20.85 30.88 -1.05
N ARG A 188 22.08 30.67 -0.56
CA ARG A 188 22.71 29.34 -0.59
C ARG A 188 21.92 28.32 0.23
N SER A 189 21.42 28.69 1.41
CA SER A 189 20.53 27.86 2.24
C SER A 189 19.34 27.25 1.48
N LYS A 190 18.73 28.02 0.57
CA LYS A 190 17.58 27.59 -0.25
C LYS A 190 18.00 26.65 -1.38
N LEU A 191 19.21 26.84 -1.92
CA LEU A 191 19.80 25.95 -2.93
C LEU A 191 20.28 24.63 -2.32
N ASP A 192 20.89 24.68 -1.14
CA ASP A 192 21.35 23.51 -0.38
C ASP A 192 20.18 22.62 0.08
N TYR A 193 19.03 23.22 0.45
CA TYR A 193 17.86 22.52 0.98
C TYR A 193 17.32 21.44 0.02
N GLY A 194 17.44 20.17 0.43
CA GLY A 194 17.04 18.99 -0.36
C GLY A 194 17.78 18.82 -1.69
N SER A 195 18.94 19.45 -1.85
CA SER A 195 19.85 19.24 -3.00
C SER A 195 20.25 17.78 -3.21
N VAL A 196 20.22 16.96 -2.16
CA VAL A 196 20.42 15.49 -2.21
C VAL A 196 19.29 14.78 -2.98
N ILE A 197 18.07 15.35 -2.99
CA ILE A 197 16.90 14.80 -3.70
C ILE A 197 16.90 15.30 -5.15
N TYR A 198 16.82 16.62 -5.35
CA TYR A 198 16.65 17.21 -6.67
C TYR A 198 17.97 17.36 -7.47
N GLY A 199 19.13 17.05 -6.87
CA GLY A 199 20.45 17.18 -7.51
C GLY A 199 20.89 15.97 -8.34
N SER A 200 20.11 14.89 -8.36
CA SER A 200 20.34 13.67 -9.15
C SER A 200 20.00 13.79 -10.65
N PRO A 201 18.88 14.40 -11.09
CA PRO A 201 18.45 14.38 -12.49
C PRO A 201 19.21 15.39 -13.36
N ASN A 202 19.14 15.14 -14.67
CA ASN A 202 19.58 15.96 -15.81
C ASN A 202 20.32 17.27 -15.47
N LYS A 203 21.65 17.26 -15.61
CA LYS A 203 22.54 18.41 -15.38
C LYS A 203 22.11 19.68 -16.14
N HIS A 204 21.46 19.57 -17.32
CA HIS A 204 21.00 20.73 -18.09
C HIS A 204 19.90 21.52 -17.35
N VAL A 205 19.04 20.85 -16.58
CA VAL A 205 18.02 21.51 -15.75
C VAL A 205 18.69 22.24 -14.59
N LEU A 206 19.65 21.60 -13.92
CA LEU A 206 20.36 22.16 -12.77
C LEU A 206 21.20 23.40 -13.12
N ARG A 207 21.77 23.48 -14.34
CA ARG A 207 22.49 24.66 -14.85
C ARG A 207 21.65 25.95 -14.80
N ALA A 208 20.32 25.86 -14.79
CA ALA A 208 19.45 27.03 -14.66
C ALA A 208 19.60 27.78 -13.32
N LEU A 209 20.19 27.15 -12.30
CA LEU A 209 20.48 27.70 -10.97
C LEU A 209 21.87 28.35 -10.87
N ASP A 210 22.86 27.94 -11.67
CA ASP A 210 24.23 28.42 -11.54
C ASP A 210 24.37 29.95 -11.70
N PRO A 211 23.67 30.63 -12.64
CA PRO A 211 23.67 32.10 -12.74
C PRO A 211 23.16 32.82 -11.48
N ILE A 212 22.34 32.18 -10.65
CA ILE A 212 21.85 32.74 -9.37
C ILE A 212 22.99 32.77 -8.35
N HIS A 213 23.78 31.70 -8.30
CA HIS A 213 24.96 31.60 -7.46
C HIS A 213 26.06 32.55 -7.94
N HIS A 214 26.33 32.60 -9.25
CA HIS A 214 27.26 33.59 -9.83
C HIS A 214 26.83 35.03 -9.54
N GLN A 215 25.54 35.37 -9.71
CA GLN A 215 25.06 36.72 -9.42
C GLN A 215 25.17 37.05 -7.92
N GLY A 216 24.86 36.10 -7.03
CA GLY A 216 25.00 36.29 -5.59
C GLY A 216 26.45 36.54 -5.15
N LEU A 217 27.40 35.76 -5.68
CA LEU A 217 28.83 35.99 -5.43
C LEU A 217 29.33 37.31 -6.03
N ARG A 218 28.90 37.69 -7.24
CA ARG A 218 29.25 39.01 -7.83
C ARG A 218 28.79 40.17 -6.95
N ILE A 219 27.56 40.14 -6.45
CA ILE A 219 27.05 41.19 -5.54
C ILE A 219 27.86 41.20 -4.24
N ALA A 220 28.11 40.04 -3.63
CA ALA A 220 28.81 39.96 -2.35
C ALA A 220 30.31 40.31 -2.42
N LEU A 221 30.91 40.27 -3.61
CA LEU A 221 32.31 40.66 -3.87
C LEU A 221 32.46 42.04 -4.52
N GLY A 222 31.38 42.72 -4.89
CA GLY A 222 31.43 43.93 -5.73
C GLY A 222 31.97 43.67 -7.16
N ALA A 223 32.07 42.41 -7.59
CA ALA A 223 32.79 42.02 -8.80
C ALA A 223 32.05 42.37 -10.10
N PHE A 224 32.80 42.85 -11.10
CA PHE A 224 32.30 43.18 -12.43
C PHE A 224 31.47 42.06 -13.07
N ARG A 225 30.54 42.42 -13.96
CA ARG A 225 29.68 41.44 -14.68
C ARG A 225 30.49 40.46 -15.54
N THR A 226 31.67 40.89 -16.00
CA THR A 226 32.60 40.15 -16.87
C THR A 226 33.59 39.24 -16.14
N THR A 227 33.79 39.39 -14.81
CA THR A 227 34.82 38.62 -14.07
C THR A 227 34.66 37.10 -14.28
N PRO A 228 35.73 36.33 -14.57
CA PRO A 228 35.63 34.90 -14.81
C PRO A 228 35.05 34.12 -13.62
N ILE A 229 34.24 33.10 -13.91
CA ILE A 229 33.53 32.31 -12.90
C ILE A 229 34.50 31.56 -11.96
N LYS A 230 35.64 31.06 -12.47
CA LYS A 230 36.65 30.39 -11.64
C LYS A 230 37.29 31.36 -10.63
N SER A 231 37.65 32.56 -11.07
CA SER A 231 38.18 33.62 -10.19
C SER A 231 37.16 34.01 -9.12
N LEU A 232 35.88 34.11 -9.49
CA LEU A 232 34.78 34.42 -8.56
C LEU A 232 34.62 33.37 -7.46
N TYR A 233 34.89 32.09 -7.74
CA TYR A 233 34.88 31.01 -6.74
C TYR A 233 36.08 31.08 -5.79
N ALA A 234 37.29 31.31 -6.33
CA ALA A 234 38.49 31.47 -5.52
C ALA A 234 38.37 32.68 -4.58
N GLU A 235 37.98 33.84 -5.12
CA GLU A 235 37.85 35.10 -4.38
C GLU A 235 36.73 35.05 -3.32
N ALA A 236 35.65 34.30 -3.56
CA ALA A 236 34.58 34.10 -2.58
C ALA A 236 34.92 33.05 -1.50
N GLY A 237 35.93 32.20 -1.71
CA GLY A 237 36.13 30.97 -0.92
C GLY A 237 34.98 29.96 -1.08
N GLU A 238 34.16 30.07 -2.15
CA GLU A 238 32.92 29.32 -2.33
C GLU A 238 32.99 28.38 -3.54
N PRO A 239 32.74 27.06 -3.37
CA PRO A 239 32.73 26.12 -4.48
C PRO A 239 31.47 26.27 -5.34
N SER A 240 31.60 25.94 -6.62
CA SER A 240 30.47 25.82 -7.56
C SER A 240 29.32 24.97 -7.00
N LEU A 241 28.07 25.23 -7.42
CA LEU A 241 26.92 24.46 -6.97
C LEU A 241 27.05 22.95 -7.21
N GLU A 242 27.70 22.48 -8.28
CA GLU A 242 27.88 21.04 -8.51
C GLU A 242 28.73 20.39 -7.40
N HIS A 243 29.94 20.92 -7.14
CA HIS A 243 30.78 20.50 -6.01
C HIS A 243 30.07 20.67 -4.65
N ARG A 244 29.25 21.73 -4.46
CA ARG A 244 28.46 21.93 -3.24
C ARG A 244 27.41 20.82 -3.05
N ARG A 245 26.61 20.52 -4.08
CA ARG A 245 25.62 19.41 -4.07
C ARG A 245 26.30 18.06 -3.84
N MET A 246 27.45 17.83 -4.47
CA MET A 246 28.27 16.63 -4.28
C MET A 246 28.75 16.48 -2.82
N LYS A 247 29.29 17.54 -2.21
CA LYS A 247 29.70 17.55 -0.78
C LYS A 247 28.52 17.25 0.16
N LEU A 248 27.35 17.83 -0.10
CA LEU A 248 26.14 17.57 0.70
C LEU A 248 25.65 16.12 0.53
N THR A 249 25.74 15.57 -0.67
CA THR A 249 25.38 14.17 -0.97
C THR A 249 26.35 13.20 -0.30
N PHE A 250 27.66 13.44 -0.37
CA PHE A 250 28.65 12.63 0.37
C PHE A 250 28.44 12.71 1.88
N ASN A 251 28.21 13.90 2.46
CA ASN A 251 27.91 14.03 3.88
C ASN A 251 26.65 13.24 4.29
N TYR A 252 25.62 13.20 3.43
CA TYR A 252 24.41 12.42 3.67
C TYR A 252 24.67 10.90 3.56
N VAL A 253 25.40 10.44 2.54
CA VAL A 253 25.77 9.02 2.37
C VAL A 253 26.69 8.55 3.50
N LEU A 254 27.66 9.37 3.93
CA LEU A 254 28.51 9.07 5.07
C LEU A 254 27.70 8.99 6.36
N LYS A 255 26.74 9.91 6.58
CA LYS A 255 25.81 9.83 7.73
C LYS A 255 24.97 8.55 7.69
N LEU A 256 24.49 8.10 6.53
CA LEU A 256 23.76 6.84 6.39
C LEU A 256 24.65 5.62 6.65
N LYS A 257 25.92 5.64 6.22
CA LYS A 257 26.90 4.57 6.48
C LYS A 257 27.43 4.55 7.92
N SER A 258 27.48 5.70 8.60
CA SER A 258 27.93 5.82 9.99
C SER A 258 26.82 5.49 11.00
N LEU A 259 25.54 5.44 10.58
CA LEU A 259 24.49 4.81 11.37
C LEU A 259 24.81 3.31 11.46
N PRO A 260 25.11 2.75 12.65
CA PRO A 260 25.57 1.38 12.74
C PRO A 260 24.41 0.45 12.38
N HIS A 261 24.54 -0.25 11.25
CA HIS A 261 23.60 -1.27 10.80
C HIS A 261 23.72 -2.49 11.72
N ARG A 262 23.13 -2.41 12.93
CA ARG A 262 23.15 -3.43 13.98
C ARG A 262 22.20 -4.58 13.65
N SER A 263 22.41 -5.17 12.49
CA SER A 263 21.80 -6.41 12.04
C SER A 263 22.05 -7.52 13.05
N LYS A 264 20.97 -8.05 13.63
CA LYS A 264 21.01 -9.19 14.56
C LYS A 264 19.96 -10.20 14.16
N ALA A 265 20.38 -11.46 14.11
CA ALA A 265 19.55 -12.62 13.85
C ALA A 265 20.04 -13.76 14.73
N THR A 266 19.13 -14.66 15.10
CA THR A 266 19.37 -15.77 16.04
C THR A 266 18.65 -17.00 15.52
N ARG A 267 19.32 -18.16 15.48
CA ARG A 267 18.69 -19.43 15.11
C ARG A 267 17.81 -19.93 16.27
N LEU A 268 16.56 -20.30 16.01
CA LEU A 268 15.77 -21.07 16.99
C LEU A 268 16.13 -22.57 16.91
N ARG A 269 15.68 -23.37 17.88
CA ARG A 269 15.79 -24.83 17.78
C ARG A 269 14.85 -25.37 16.70
N ASP A 270 15.26 -26.45 16.07
CA ASP A 270 14.52 -27.12 14.99
C ASP A 270 13.16 -27.63 15.48
N GLY A 271 12.10 -27.41 14.71
CA GLY A 271 10.71 -27.63 15.13
C GLY A 271 10.01 -26.41 15.75
N ALA A 272 10.69 -25.27 15.96
CA ALA A 272 10.01 -24.01 16.27
C ALA A 272 9.16 -23.52 15.08
N SER A 273 7.99 -22.93 15.36
CA SER A 273 7.11 -22.40 14.32
C SER A 273 7.57 -21.04 13.79
N VAL A 274 7.16 -20.68 12.57
CA VAL A 274 7.40 -19.33 12.01
C VAL A 274 6.87 -18.24 12.96
N PHE A 275 5.68 -18.44 13.52
CA PHE A 275 5.09 -17.54 14.52
C PHE A 275 5.98 -17.36 15.77
N SER A 276 6.63 -18.43 16.25
CA SER A 276 7.61 -18.36 17.34
C SER A 276 8.91 -17.65 16.95
N ALA A 277 9.33 -17.73 15.69
CA ALA A 277 10.47 -16.98 15.17
C ALA A 277 10.17 -15.47 15.12
N GLU A 278 8.98 -15.08 14.64
CA GLU A 278 8.51 -13.69 14.61
C GLU A 278 8.42 -13.07 16.00
N LEU A 279 7.87 -13.80 16.98
CA LEU A 279 7.86 -13.34 18.38
C LEU A 279 9.27 -13.23 18.97
N GLU A 280 10.25 -14.04 18.54
CA GLU A 280 11.65 -13.87 18.94
C GLU A 280 12.32 -12.67 18.28
N ALA A 281 12.05 -12.41 16.99
CA ALA A 281 12.56 -11.23 16.30
C ALA A 281 12.11 -9.93 17.00
N ILE A 282 10.84 -9.85 17.41
CA ILE A 282 10.32 -8.72 18.20
C ILE A 282 10.96 -8.69 19.61
N ALA A 283 11.20 -9.84 20.25
CA ALA A 283 11.91 -9.90 21.54
C ALA A 283 13.35 -9.35 21.44
N LEU A 284 14.09 -9.74 20.40
CA LEU A 284 15.45 -9.26 20.12
C LEU A 284 15.46 -7.76 19.82
N ALA A 285 14.50 -7.25 19.05
CA ALA A 285 14.34 -5.82 18.80
C ALA A 285 14.15 -5.04 20.10
N LEU A 286 13.29 -5.50 21.01
CA LEU A 286 13.13 -4.90 22.34
C LEU A 286 14.43 -4.98 23.18
N THR A 287 15.15 -6.10 23.15
CA THR A 287 16.45 -6.23 23.85
C THR A 287 17.50 -5.22 23.35
N GLU A 288 17.47 -4.84 22.07
CA GLU A 288 18.35 -3.79 21.55
C GLU A 288 17.80 -2.38 21.83
N ILE A 289 16.49 -2.14 21.74
CA ILE A 289 15.86 -0.86 22.12
C ILE A 289 16.20 -0.51 23.57
N LYS A 290 16.19 -1.47 24.50
CA LYS A 290 16.60 -1.26 25.91
C LYS A 290 18.03 -0.71 26.07
N LYS A 291 18.92 -0.93 25.08
CA LYS A 291 20.30 -0.40 25.09
C LYS A 291 20.38 1.02 24.49
N LEU A 292 19.32 1.46 23.82
CA LEU A 292 19.23 2.75 23.12
C LEU A 292 18.33 3.76 23.85
N THR A 293 17.57 3.36 24.88
CA THR A 293 16.70 4.25 25.68
C THR A 293 17.45 5.38 26.40
N ILE A 294 18.78 5.28 26.51
CA ILE A 294 19.68 6.33 27.02
C ILE A 294 19.73 7.53 26.05
N TYR A 295 19.67 7.27 24.74
CA TYR A 295 19.86 8.27 23.69
C TYR A 295 18.55 8.68 22.99
N HIS A 296 17.56 7.78 22.96
CA HIS A 296 16.32 7.95 22.21
C HIS A 296 15.11 7.56 23.06
N LYS A 297 14.02 8.34 22.95
CA LYS A 297 12.77 8.11 23.69
C LYS A 297 11.70 7.43 22.84
N ASN A 298 11.73 7.63 21.53
CA ASN A 298 10.69 7.18 20.60
C ASN A 298 11.27 6.12 19.66
N PHE A 299 10.61 4.96 19.57
CA PHE A 299 11.00 3.82 18.75
C PHE A 299 9.83 3.31 17.93
N VAL A 300 10.12 2.77 16.75
CA VAL A 300 9.16 2.10 15.88
C VAL A 300 9.71 0.73 15.51
N ILE A 301 8.91 -0.31 15.74
CA ILE A 301 9.18 -1.68 15.31
C ILE A 301 8.26 -1.95 14.10
N TYR A 302 8.88 -2.21 12.96
CA TYR A 302 8.19 -2.71 11.77
C TYR A 302 8.27 -4.24 11.77
N SER A 303 7.18 -4.91 11.41
CA SER A 303 7.12 -6.37 11.23
C SER A 303 6.03 -6.70 10.21
N ASP A 304 6.29 -7.69 9.36
CA ASP A 304 5.35 -8.21 8.37
C ASP A 304 4.45 -9.34 8.91
N SER A 305 4.79 -9.90 10.08
CA SER A 305 3.96 -10.84 10.82
C SER A 305 2.75 -10.17 11.48
N LEU A 306 1.69 -9.95 10.69
CA LEU A 306 0.39 -9.47 11.17
C LEU A 306 -0.14 -10.32 12.33
N SER A 307 0.08 -11.64 12.28
CA SER A 307 -0.31 -12.57 13.34
C SER A 307 0.42 -12.32 14.65
N ALA A 308 1.73 -12.06 14.64
CA ALA A 308 2.48 -11.72 15.86
C ALA A 308 1.97 -10.40 16.46
N LEU A 309 1.75 -9.37 15.64
CA LEU A 309 1.25 -8.07 16.07
C LEU A 309 -0.17 -8.15 16.66
N GLN A 310 -1.09 -8.89 16.02
CA GLN A 310 -2.44 -9.15 16.55
C GLN A 310 -2.41 -9.94 17.87
N ALA A 311 -1.49 -10.89 18.02
CA ALA A 311 -1.36 -11.70 19.22
C ALA A 311 -0.80 -10.89 20.42
N ILE A 312 0.07 -9.90 20.16
CA ILE A 312 0.51 -8.90 21.13
C ILE A 312 -0.66 -7.98 21.53
N GLN A 313 -1.39 -7.46 20.54
CA GLN A 313 -2.53 -6.54 20.76
C GLN A 313 -3.66 -7.17 21.58
N SER A 314 -4.00 -8.43 21.27
CA SER A 314 -5.04 -9.20 21.98
C SER A 314 -4.62 -9.72 23.35
N LYS A 315 -3.35 -9.57 23.75
CA LYS A 315 -2.80 -9.99 25.06
C LYS A 315 -3.08 -11.47 25.38
N ASN A 316 -3.01 -12.35 24.38
CA ASN A 316 -3.34 -13.76 24.54
C ASN A 316 -2.25 -14.55 25.30
N PHE A 317 -2.22 -14.40 26.63
CA PHE A 317 -1.22 -14.99 27.52
C PHE A 317 -1.22 -16.52 27.61
N LYS A 318 -2.11 -17.22 26.89
CA LYS A 318 -2.06 -18.69 26.72
C LYS A 318 -0.79 -19.13 25.97
N VAL A 319 -0.23 -18.27 25.12
CA VAL A 319 1.09 -18.49 24.52
C VAL A 319 2.16 -17.95 25.46
N ILE A 320 3.06 -18.83 25.90
CA ILE A 320 4.12 -18.51 26.88
C ILE A 320 5.01 -17.35 26.39
N ASP A 321 5.31 -17.32 25.09
CA ASP A 321 6.13 -16.27 24.48
C ASP A 321 5.46 -14.89 24.45
N ILE A 322 4.13 -14.80 24.26
CA ILE A 322 3.41 -13.52 24.34
C ILE A 322 3.47 -12.98 25.78
N ARG A 323 3.36 -13.86 26.79
CA ARG A 323 3.53 -13.49 28.19
C ARG A 323 4.96 -13.02 28.50
N ARG A 324 5.98 -13.69 27.95
CA ARG A 324 7.39 -13.25 28.03
C ARG A 324 7.58 -11.87 27.39
N LEU A 325 7.04 -11.66 26.19
CA LEU A 325 7.18 -10.44 25.43
C LEU A 325 6.47 -9.25 26.09
N TYR A 326 5.24 -9.43 26.60
CA TYR A 326 4.52 -8.42 27.37
C TYR A 326 5.27 -8.04 28.67
N ASN A 327 5.89 -9.03 29.32
CA ASN A 327 6.76 -8.80 30.49
C ASN A 327 8.10 -8.10 30.14
N LEU A 328 8.54 -8.10 28.89
CA LEU A 328 9.63 -7.24 28.40
C LEU A 328 9.13 -5.82 28.13
N ILE A 329 7.98 -5.68 27.44
CA ILE A 329 7.36 -4.37 27.15
C ILE A 329 7.03 -3.61 28.44
N ARG A 330 6.50 -4.28 29.47
CA ARG A 330 6.20 -3.66 30.77
C ARG A 330 7.44 -3.22 31.57
N LYS A 331 8.66 -3.65 31.19
CA LYS A 331 9.91 -3.24 31.84
C LYS A 331 10.55 -1.99 31.25
N PHE A 332 9.92 -1.34 30.27
CA PHE A 332 10.39 -0.05 29.75
C PHE A 332 9.94 1.13 30.63
N PRO A 333 10.77 2.17 30.80
CA PRO A 333 10.38 3.40 31.49
C PRO A 333 9.20 4.10 30.80
N SER A 334 8.36 4.79 31.56
CA SER A 334 7.18 5.52 31.07
C SER A 334 7.48 6.63 30.06
N TYR A 335 8.71 7.14 30.01
CA TYR A 335 9.16 8.12 29.00
C TYR A 335 9.54 7.50 27.65
N VAL A 336 9.51 6.17 27.51
CA VAL A 336 9.88 5.45 26.29
C VAL A 336 8.62 5.04 25.53
N GLN A 337 8.41 5.62 24.35
CA GLN A 337 7.31 5.26 23.46
C GLN A 337 7.80 4.26 22.41
N ILE A 338 7.18 3.06 22.37
CA ILE A 338 7.43 2.04 21.36
C ILE A 338 6.14 1.84 20.54
N SER A 339 6.21 2.13 19.24
CA SER A 339 5.11 1.89 18.30
C SER A 339 5.37 0.63 17.48
N PHE A 340 4.34 -0.19 17.28
CA PHE A 340 4.40 -1.37 16.41
C PHE A 340 3.63 -1.09 15.12
N VAL A 341 4.23 -1.39 13.97
CA VAL A 341 3.68 -1.09 12.65
C VAL A 341 3.75 -2.34 11.78
N TRP A 342 2.61 -2.72 11.19
CA TRP A 342 2.58 -3.77 10.19
C TRP A 342 3.02 -3.24 8.81
N ILE A 343 3.77 -4.05 8.07
CA ILE A 343 4.15 -3.81 6.67
C ILE A 343 3.92 -5.08 5.83
N PRO A 344 3.63 -4.99 4.52
CA PRO A 344 3.53 -6.18 3.68
C PRO A 344 4.92 -6.78 3.39
N ALA A 345 5.03 -8.11 3.48
CA ALA A 345 6.21 -8.85 3.04
C ALA A 345 6.35 -8.83 1.50
N HIS A 346 7.58 -8.90 0.99
CA HIS A 346 7.90 -9.08 -0.43
C HIS A 346 7.39 -7.95 -1.37
N VAL A 347 7.33 -6.71 -0.85
CA VAL A 347 7.00 -5.49 -1.63
C VAL A 347 8.23 -4.57 -1.72
N ASP A 348 9.40 -5.15 -1.98
CA ASP A 348 10.71 -4.48 -2.12
C ASP A 348 11.08 -3.47 -1.01
N ILE A 349 10.54 -3.66 0.20
CA ILE A 349 10.89 -2.86 1.38
C ILE A 349 12.29 -3.28 1.83
N GLN A 350 13.33 -2.65 1.28
CA GLN A 350 14.74 -3.01 1.46
C GLN A 350 15.16 -3.33 2.90
N GLY A 351 14.60 -2.63 3.89
CA GLY A 351 14.85 -2.92 5.31
C GLY A 351 14.31 -4.28 5.77
N ASN A 352 13.12 -4.67 5.30
CA ASN A 352 12.49 -5.96 5.57
C ASN A 352 13.22 -7.07 4.81
N GLU A 353 13.46 -6.86 3.50
CA GLU A 353 14.18 -7.81 2.64
C GLU A 353 15.61 -8.10 3.15
N ASN A 354 16.28 -7.12 3.76
CA ASN A 354 17.57 -7.34 4.41
C ASN A 354 17.45 -8.20 5.68
N VAL A 355 16.40 -8.02 6.48
CA VAL A 355 16.17 -8.79 7.73
C VAL A 355 15.75 -10.22 7.42
N ASP A 356 14.88 -10.45 6.44
CA ASP A 356 14.51 -11.79 5.96
C ASP A 356 15.74 -12.58 5.45
N LYS A 357 16.58 -11.95 4.62
CA LYS A 357 17.86 -12.54 4.18
C LYS A 357 18.79 -12.89 5.35
N LEU A 358 18.84 -12.06 6.39
CA LEU A 358 19.60 -12.32 7.61
C LEU A 358 19.00 -13.43 8.48
N ALA A 359 17.67 -13.55 8.53
CA ALA A 359 16.97 -14.63 9.24
C ALA A 359 17.21 -15.98 8.53
N LYS A 360 17.06 -16.02 7.20
CA LYS A 360 17.38 -17.19 6.37
C LYS A 360 18.85 -17.59 6.51
N ALA A 361 19.79 -16.64 6.47
CA ALA A 361 21.22 -16.91 6.72
C ALA A 361 21.52 -17.39 8.15
N ALA A 362 20.67 -17.11 9.14
CA ALA A 362 20.84 -17.61 10.51
C ALA A 362 20.46 -19.09 10.67
N LEU A 363 19.71 -19.68 9.73
CA LEU A 363 19.38 -21.12 9.74
C LEU A 363 20.62 -22.01 9.58
N ASN A 364 21.67 -21.50 8.91
CA ASN A 364 22.92 -22.22 8.64
C ASN A 364 23.92 -22.20 9.82
N ARG A 365 23.53 -21.68 10.99
CA ARG A 365 24.40 -21.62 12.18
C ARG A 365 24.30 -22.90 13.00
N THR A 366 25.43 -23.42 13.47
CA THR A 366 25.47 -24.59 14.37
C THR A 366 24.84 -24.29 15.73
N SER A 367 25.08 -23.10 16.30
CA SER A 367 24.54 -22.70 17.60
C SER A 367 23.07 -22.25 17.53
N THR A 368 22.16 -23.07 18.05
CA THR A 368 20.79 -22.66 18.37
C THR A 368 20.72 -21.72 19.57
N SER A 369 19.69 -20.88 19.63
CA SER A 369 19.26 -20.23 20.87
C SER A 369 19.04 -21.29 21.96
N GLY A 370 19.56 -21.03 23.17
CA GLY A 370 19.34 -21.90 24.32
C GLY A 370 17.86 -22.02 24.74
N LYS A 371 17.00 -21.11 24.24
CA LYS A 371 15.54 -21.10 24.46
C LYS A 371 14.91 -22.46 24.11
N LEU A 372 13.98 -22.92 24.95
CA LEU A 372 13.14 -24.09 24.71
C LEU A 372 12.02 -23.79 23.70
N ILE A 373 11.61 -24.80 22.93
CA ILE A 373 10.47 -24.71 21.99
C ILE A 373 9.17 -24.71 22.79
N CYS A 374 8.14 -23.99 22.32
CA CYS A 374 6.82 -24.05 22.95
C CYS A 374 6.09 -25.34 22.55
N TYR A 375 5.42 -26.01 23.49
CA TYR A 375 4.71 -27.28 23.24
C TYR A 375 3.68 -27.21 22.10
N SER A 376 3.17 -26.01 21.77
CA SER A 376 2.29 -25.74 20.63
C SER A 376 2.96 -26.02 19.29
N ASP A 377 4.25 -25.72 19.16
CA ASP A 377 5.03 -25.89 17.92
C ASP A 377 5.38 -27.35 17.66
N LEU A 378 5.37 -28.19 18.70
CA LEU A 378 5.56 -29.64 18.60
C LEU A 378 4.28 -30.39 18.19
N LYS A 379 3.09 -29.76 18.31
CA LYS A 379 1.82 -30.42 17.94
C LYS A 379 1.75 -30.88 16.47
N PRO A 380 2.20 -30.10 15.47
CA PRO A 380 2.29 -30.57 14.08
C PRO A 380 3.18 -31.81 13.93
N GLN A 381 4.32 -31.87 14.63
CA GLN A 381 5.22 -33.02 14.59
C GLN A 381 4.56 -34.26 15.21
N ILE A 382 3.91 -34.11 16.37
CA ILE A 382 3.14 -35.18 17.03
C ILE A 382 2.00 -35.66 16.12
N ASN A 383 1.22 -34.74 15.53
CA ASN A 383 0.13 -35.09 14.62
C ASN A 383 0.63 -35.82 13.36
N THR A 384 1.77 -35.41 12.81
CA THR A 384 2.40 -36.07 11.65
C THR A 384 2.90 -37.47 12.02
N TYR A 385 3.52 -37.62 13.20
CA TYR A 385 3.94 -38.92 13.72
C TYR A 385 2.74 -39.85 13.93
N ILE A 386 1.69 -39.40 14.62
CA ILE A 386 0.46 -40.18 14.84
C ILE A 386 -0.22 -40.54 13.51
N LYS A 387 -0.25 -39.64 12.52
CA LYS A 387 -0.69 -39.98 11.15
C LYS A 387 0.18 -41.09 10.54
N SER A 388 1.51 -41.03 10.67
CA SER A 388 2.41 -42.07 10.15
C SER A 388 2.40 -43.39 10.95
N VAL A 389 1.85 -43.40 12.16
CA VAL A 389 1.52 -44.63 12.89
C VAL A 389 0.22 -45.19 12.31
N TRP A 390 -0.86 -44.41 12.35
CA TRP A 390 -2.18 -44.82 11.86
C TRP A 390 -2.19 -45.26 10.38
N GLN A 391 -1.40 -44.61 9.51
CA GLN A 391 -1.21 -45.04 8.13
C GLN A 391 -0.52 -46.41 8.03
N ARG A 392 0.52 -46.68 8.82
CA ARG A 392 1.17 -48.00 8.85
C ARG A 392 0.26 -49.08 9.42
N ASP A 393 -0.54 -48.75 10.43
CA ASP A 393 -1.54 -49.68 10.98
C ASP A 393 -2.60 -50.02 9.91
N TRP A 394 -3.09 -49.00 9.19
CA TRP A 394 -4.04 -49.12 8.08
C TRP A 394 -3.48 -49.92 6.88
N ASP A 395 -2.20 -49.73 6.56
CA ASP A 395 -1.50 -50.51 5.52
C ASP A 395 -1.23 -51.96 5.97
N ALA A 396 -1.03 -52.21 7.28
CA ALA A 396 -0.79 -53.53 7.84
C ALA A 396 -2.08 -54.38 7.98
N GLU A 397 -3.26 -53.76 8.08
CA GLU A 397 -4.57 -54.43 7.95
C GLU A 397 -4.93 -54.79 6.48
N GLY A 398 -3.99 -54.61 5.54
CA GLY A 398 -4.18 -54.64 4.09
C GLY A 398 -4.68 -55.96 3.49
N ALA A 399 -6.00 -56.14 3.45
CA ALA A 399 -6.69 -57.14 2.63
C ALA A 399 -8.12 -56.75 2.22
N HIS A 400 -8.55 -55.50 2.50
CA HIS A 400 -9.97 -55.13 2.51
C HIS A 400 -10.28 -53.91 1.63
N LYS A 401 -11.35 -54.01 0.82
CA LYS A 401 -11.74 -53.09 -0.28
C LYS A 401 -11.83 -51.59 0.06
N LEU A 402 -11.90 -51.22 1.34
CA LEU A 402 -11.90 -49.81 1.73
C LEU A 402 -10.51 -49.17 1.58
N HIS A 403 -9.42 -49.96 1.72
CA HIS A 403 -8.04 -49.53 1.46
C HIS A 403 -7.83 -49.18 -0.02
N GLU A 404 -8.36 -49.98 -0.95
CA GLU A 404 -8.36 -49.67 -2.40
C GLU A 404 -8.98 -48.29 -2.73
N VAL A 405 -9.92 -47.81 -1.91
CA VAL A 405 -10.67 -46.54 -2.08
C VAL A 405 -10.16 -45.41 -1.16
N LEU A 406 -9.19 -45.73 -0.28
CA LEU A 406 -8.51 -44.82 0.65
C LEU A 406 -7.12 -45.39 0.98
N PRO A 407 -6.18 -45.43 0.02
CA PRO A 407 -4.83 -45.95 0.30
C PRO A 407 -3.98 -44.97 1.11
N ASN A 408 -4.35 -43.68 1.13
CA ASN A 408 -3.67 -42.63 1.89
C ASN A 408 -4.70 -41.85 2.74
N LEU A 409 -4.50 -41.85 4.05
CA LEU A 409 -5.36 -41.19 5.04
C LEU A 409 -5.25 -39.65 5.04
N ASP A 410 -4.25 -39.08 4.34
CA ASP A 410 -4.03 -37.64 4.23
C ASP A 410 -4.94 -36.97 3.16
N GLU A 411 -5.64 -37.75 2.32
CA GLU A 411 -6.68 -37.24 1.42
C GLU A 411 -7.92 -36.74 2.18
N ASP A 412 -7.88 -35.47 2.63
CA ASP A 412 -8.97 -34.64 3.17
C ASP A 412 -10.33 -35.35 3.33
N LEU A 413 -10.42 -36.19 4.36
CA LEU A 413 -11.66 -36.86 4.79
C LEU A 413 -12.79 -35.85 5.07
N HIS A 414 -12.42 -34.60 5.35
CA HIS A 414 -13.33 -33.47 5.52
C HIS A 414 -13.84 -32.86 4.19
N ARG A 415 -13.03 -32.81 3.12
CA ARG A 415 -13.49 -32.35 1.78
C ARG A 415 -14.36 -33.37 1.08
N ARG A 416 -14.29 -34.67 1.46
CA ARG A 416 -15.10 -35.80 0.95
C ARG A 416 -16.62 -35.68 1.27
N GLY A 417 -17.24 -34.56 0.88
CA GLY A 417 -18.66 -34.25 1.02
C GLY A 417 -18.99 -32.76 1.22
N GLU A 418 -18.11 -31.80 0.94
CA GLU A 418 -18.47 -30.38 1.02
C GLU A 418 -19.70 -30.01 0.16
N GLY A 419 -20.48 -29.03 0.62
CA GLY A 419 -21.80 -28.70 0.06
C GLY A 419 -22.92 -29.75 0.28
N ALA A 420 -22.60 -31.01 0.60
CA ALA A 420 -23.60 -32.07 0.71
C ALA A 420 -24.30 -32.09 2.10
N GLY A 421 -25.64 -32.11 2.08
CA GLY A 421 -26.47 -32.27 3.29
C GLY A 421 -26.29 -33.64 3.98
N ARG A 422 -26.55 -33.68 5.30
CA ARG A 422 -26.24 -34.83 6.19
C ARG A 422 -26.67 -36.20 5.64
N LYS A 423 -27.89 -36.32 5.08
CA LYS A 423 -28.37 -37.57 4.46
C LYS A 423 -27.43 -38.09 3.35
N ARG A 424 -26.95 -37.21 2.46
CA ARG A 424 -26.05 -37.59 1.35
C ARG A 424 -24.66 -37.95 1.85
N LYS A 425 -24.13 -37.24 2.85
CA LYS A 425 -22.88 -37.59 3.55
C LYS A 425 -22.96 -38.99 4.18
N THR A 426 -24.03 -39.28 4.92
CA THR A 426 -24.25 -40.61 5.53
C THR A 426 -24.39 -41.70 4.48
N ALA A 427 -25.11 -41.46 3.37
CA ALA A 427 -25.24 -42.42 2.28
C ALA A 427 -23.89 -42.72 1.60
N MET A 428 -23.08 -41.70 1.30
CA MET A 428 -21.75 -41.90 0.70
C MET A 428 -20.76 -42.58 1.65
N CYS A 429 -20.82 -42.29 2.94
CA CYS A 429 -20.02 -42.99 3.95
C CYS A 429 -20.41 -44.47 4.03
N ARG A 430 -21.72 -44.76 4.13
CA ARG A 430 -22.23 -46.14 4.09
C ARG A 430 -21.83 -46.87 2.83
N LEU A 431 -22.01 -46.30 1.63
CA LEU A 431 -21.64 -46.96 0.37
C LEU A 431 -20.15 -47.35 0.29
N ARG A 432 -19.25 -46.54 0.87
CA ARG A 432 -17.81 -46.87 0.92
C ARG A 432 -17.52 -48.01 1.90
N VAL A 433 -18.10 -47.99 3.10
CA VAL A 433 -17.88 -49.01 4.12
C VAL A 433 -18.62 -50.33 3.79
N TRP A 434 -19.83 -50.26 3.25
CA TRP A 434 -20.69 -51.41 2.91
C TRP A 434 -20.47 -51.97 1.50
N ALA A 435 -19.52 -51.44 0.71
CA ALA A 435 -19.00 -52.15 -0.48
C ALA A 435 -18.30 -53.49 -0.11
N PHE A 436 -18.05 -53.67 1.19
CA PHE A 436 -17.70 -54.93 1.86
C PHE A 436 -18.79 -56.02 1.65
N ASP A 437 -20.06 -55.71 1.94
CA ASP A 437 -21.17 -56.68 2.07
C ASP A 437 -22.05 -56.83 0.81
N PHE A 438 -21.46 -56.83 -0.39
CA PHE A 438 -22.22 -57.05 -1.64
C PHE A 438 -22.81 -58.47 -1.77
N THR A 439 -22.51 -59.37 -0.83
CA THR A 439 -23.15 -60.68 -0.64
C THR A 439 -24.47 -60.64 0.13
N PHE A 440 -24.73 -59.58 0.92
CA PHE A 440 -25.89 -59.52 1.83
C PHE A 440 -27.13 -58.78 1.26
N LEU A 441 -26.98 -58.11 0.12
CA LEU A 441 -28.05 -57.30 -0.49
C LEU A 441 -29.10 -58.09 -1.31
N SER A 442 -28.96 -59.41 -1.42
CA SER A 442 -29.88 -60.27 -2.18
C SER A 442 -31.14 -60.70 -1.42
N THR A 443 -31.18 -60.55 -0.08
CA THR A 443 -32.20 -61.18 0.79
C THR A 443 -33.07 -60.20 1.60
N SER A 444 -32.93 -58.88 1.43
CA SER A 444 -33.66 -57.86 2.24
C SER A 444 -34.48 -56.86 1.40
N SER A 445 -35.50 -57.39 0.71
CA SER A 445 -36.39 -56.70 -0.24
C SER A 445 -37.36 -55.66 0.38
N LYS A 446 -36.91 -54.74 1.25
CA LYS A 446 -37.82 -53.86 2.02
C LYS A 446 -37.42 -52.42 2.32
N ILE A 447 -36.20 -51.94 1.99
CA ILE A 447 -35.77 -50.58 2.37
C ILE A 447 -35.16 -49.79 1.19
N LEU A 448 -36.01 -49.22 0.33
CA LEU A 448 -35.97 -47.82 -0.17
C LEU A 448 -36.91 -47.63 -1.38
N ALA A 449 -38.19 -47.36 -1.10
CA ALA A 449 -39.13 -46.89 -2.12
C ALA A 449 -38.89 -45.40 -2.44
N PHE A 450 -37.96 -45.09 -3.34
CA PHE A 450 -37.86 -43.76 -3.96
C PHE A 450 -38.91 -43.63 -5.08
N PRO A 451 -39.71 -42.54 -5.13
CA PRO A 451 -40.70 -42.37 -6.18
C PRO A 451 -40.03 -42.10 -7.54
N LYS A 452 -40.41 -42.88 -8.56
CA LYS A 452 -39.89 -42.76 -9.93
C LYS A 452 -40.30 -41.42 -10.58
N LYS A 453 -39.40 -40.43 -10.63
CA LYS A 453 -39.38 -39.39 -11.68
C LYS A 453 -37.95 -39.02 -12.08
N ASN A 454 -37.60 -39.39 -13.32
CA ASN A 454 -36.56 -38.84 -14.18
C ASN A 454 -35.23 -38.38 -13.53
N ILE A 455 -34.38 -39.35 -13.18
CA ILE A 455 -32.93 -39.15 -13.23
C ILE A 455 -32.35 -40.29 -14.08
N SER A 456 -31.76 -39.95 -15.22
CA SER A 456 -31.02 -40.89 -16.07
C SER A 456 -29.73 -41.29 -15.37
N LEU A 457 -29.67 -42.53 -14.87
CA LEU A 457 -28.53 -43.04 -14.12
C LEU A 457 -27.39 -43.43 -15.09
N PHE A 458 -26.59 -42.46 -15.51
CA PHE A 458 -25.35 -42.73 -16.22
C PHE A 458 -24.35 -43.41 -15.29
N LEU A 459 -24.29 -44.74 -15.39
CA LEU A 459 -23.12 -45.51 -14.97
C LEU A 459 -21.95 -45.09 -15.86
N ILE A 460 -21.08 -44.23 -15.32
CA ILE A 460 -19.74 -43.99 -15.87
C ILE A 460 -18.79 -44.92 -15.12
N PRO A 461 -18.32 -46.02 -15.73
CA PRO A 461 -17.26 -46.82 -15.15
C PRO A 461 -15.94 -46.06 -15.31
N CYS A 462 -15.47 -45.38 -14.25
CA CYS A 462 -14.10 -44.89 -14.20
C CYS A 462 -13.12 -46.05 -13.96
N TRP A 463 -13.02 -46.93 -14.96
CA TRP A 463 -11.92 -47.84 -15.19
C TRP A 463 -11.13 -47.29 -16.37
N MET A 464 -10.15 -46.42 -16.08
CA MET A 464 -9.01 -46.18 -16.96
C MET A 464 -7.82 -45.82 -16.09
N ASN A 465 -6.84 -46.72 -16.10
CA ASN A 465 -5.53 -46.56 -15.50
C ASN A 465 -4.51 -46.34 -16.63
N THR A 466 -3.32 -45.83 -16.28
CA THR A 466 -2.17 -45.53 -17.16
C THR A 466 -2.38 -44.42 -18.19
N GLY A 467 -1.41 -43.50 -18.26
CA GLY A 467 -1.43 -42.24 -19.01
C GLY A 467 -0.49 -41.24 -18.34
#